data_AF-A0A945AK34-F1
#
_entry.id   AF-A0A945AK34-F1
#
_cell.length_a   1.000
_cell.length_b   1.000
_cell.length_c   1.000
_cell.angle_alpha   90.00
_cell.angle_beta   90.00
_cell.angle_gamma   90.00
#
_symmetry.space_group_name_H-M   'P 1'
#
loop_
_entity.id
_entity.type
_entity.pdbx_description
1 polymer ?
#
loop_
_entity_poly.entity_id
_entity_poly.type
_entity_poly.pdbx_seq_one_letter_code
_entity_poly.pdbx_strand_id
1 'polypeptide(L)'
;MAHAGVDHGDNCFVHLAGLELRLGGFQAESKIGSGKHFCHLFPATGDVIFTFDPHSDMILNNKKLNLKLLAAESYWDVLFDFDNAFKQTISQADNAFTISHIFPTPGLYAMQISLQSDELEPSINNSQRFLFIVGFPIIKILVLVGFGFLLVIAFVLFKQLRAGINQK
;
A
#
# COMPACT_ATOMS: atom_id res chain seq x y z
N MET A 1 12.87 -16.43 24.21
CA MET A 1 13.90 -15.44 23.83
C MET A 1 13.20 -14.27 23.17
N ALA A 2 13.56 -13.06 23.58
CA ALA A 2 12.86 -11.83 23.27
C ALA A 2 12.94 -11.48 21.77
N HIS A 3 11.78 -11.36 21.11
CA HIS A 3 11.66 -10.62 19.85
C HIS A 3 11.45 -9.14 20.18
N ALA A 4 12.49 -8.51 20.71
CA ALA A 4 12.59 -7.07 20.86
C ALA A 4 13.33 -6.52 19.64
N GLY A 5 12.61 -5.77 18.81
CA GLY A 5 13.12 -5.15 17.58
C GLY A 5 12.23 -5.46 16.38
N VAL A 6 10.94 -5.11 16.45
CA VAL A 6 10.13 -4.98 15.23
C VAL A 6 10.67 -3.75 14.52
N ASP A 7 11.43 -3.98 13.45
CA ASP A 7 11.97 -2.92 12.62
C ASP A 7 10.79 -2.18 11.99
N HIS A 8 10.43 -1.05 12.59
CA HIS A 8 9.26 -0.22 12.28
C HIS A 8 9.46 0.59 11.00
N GLY A 9 9.85 -0.09 9.92
CA GLY A 9 10.45 0.51 8.73
C GLY A 9 9.56 1.47 7.94
N ASP A 10 8.24 1.35 7.99
CA ASP A 10 7.31 2.22 7.24
C ASP A 10 5.95 2.28 7.96
N ASN A 11 5.86 3.08 9.04
CA ASN A 11 4.56 3.33 9.68
C ASN A 11 3.82 4.42 8.91
N CYS A 12 2.57 4.15 8.55
CA CYS A 12 1.68 5.18 8.04
C CYS A 12 0.68 5.63 9.07
N PHE A 13 0.12 6.81 8.82
CA PHE A 13 -0.80 7.45 9.74
C PHE A 13 -2.11 7.73 9.04
N VAL A 14 -3.20 7.42 9.73
CA VAL A 14 -4.57 7.65 9.30
C VAL A 14 -5.19 8.62 10.30
N HIS A 15 -5.79 9.69 9.80
CA HIS A 15 -6.37 10.77 10.58
C HIS A 15 -7.90 10.64 10.56
N LEU A 16 -8.50 10.27 11.69
CA LEU A 16 -9.94 10.03 11.82
C LEU A 16 -10.48 10.82 13.00
N ALA A 17 -11.45 11.72 12.75
CA ALA A 17 -12.08 12.53 13.80
C ALA A 17 -11.10 13.25 14.75
N GLY A 18 -9.96 13.71 14.22
CA GLY A 18 -8.91 14.38 15.01
C GLY A 18 -7.94 13.42 15.74
N LEU A 19 -8.11 12.10 15.59
CA LEU A 19 -7.18 11.08 16.09
C LEU A 19 -6.19 10.70 14.99
N GLU A 20 -4.92 10.57 15.34
CA GLU A 20 -3.88 10.03 14.48
C GLU A 20 -3.62 8.55 14.87
N LEU A 21 -3.90 7.64 13.93
CA LEU A 21 -3.77 6.19 14.11
C LEU A 21 -2.62 5.66 13.27
N ARG A 22 -1.75 4.87 13.87
CA ARG A 22 -0.68 4.19 13.12
C ARG A 22 -1.23 2.96 12.43
N LEU A 23 -0.88 2.81 11.16
CA LEU A 23 -1.24 1.71 10.29
C LEU A 23 0.05 1.04 9.80
N GLY A 24 0.16 -0.25 10.04
CA GLY A 24 1.18 -1.13 9.48
C GLY A 24 0.55 -2.21 8.61
N GLY A 25 1.18 -2.50 7.48
CA GLY A 25 0.90 -3.68 6.68
C GLY A 25 2.04 -4.70 6.80
N PHE A 26 1.71 -5.98 6.82
CA PHE A 26 2.66 -7.08 6.86
C PHE A 26 2.37 -8.06 5.73
N GLN A 27 3.42 -8.50 5.05
CA GLN A 27 3.35 -9.59 4.09
C GLN A 27 4.38 -10.66 4.47
N ALA A 28 3.95 -11.92 4.48
CA ALA A 28 4.75 -13.03 4.99
C ALA A 28 5.96 -13.33 4.10
N GLU A 29 7.03 -13.80 4.75
CA GLU A 29 8.36 -14.08 4.18
C GLU A 29 8.34 -15.01 2.96
N SER A 30 7.37 -15.94 2.89
CA SER A 30 7.19 -16.90 1.79
C SER A 30 7.00 -16.27 0.41
N LYS A 31 6.73 -14.95 0.34
CA LYS A 31 6.55 -14.20 -0.92
C LYS A 31 7.66 -13.19 -1.23
N ILE A 32 8.49 -12.81 -0.25
CA ILE A 32 9.39 -11.66 -0.35
C ILE A 32 10.81 -11.89 0.18
N GLY A 33 11.10 -13.05 0.78
CA GLY A 33 12.43 -13.44 1.26
C GLY A 33 12.85 -12.84 2.61
N SER A 34 12.05 -11.93 3.17
CA SER A 34 12.06 -11.55 4.60
C SER A 34 10.68 -10.95 4.91
N GLY A 35 10.06 -11.28 6.06
CA GLY A 35 8.84 -10.59 6.49
C GLY A 35 9.12 -9.10 6.65
N LYS A 36 8.43 -8.25 5.89
CA LYS A 36 8.64 -6.79 5.90
C LYS A 36 7.34 -6.06 6.18
N HIS A 37 7.48 -4.95 6.88
CA HIS A 37 6.42 -3.99 7.05
C HIS A 37 6.35 -3.10 5.82
N PHE A 38 5.15 -2.92 5.29
CA PHE A 38 4.86 -2.02 4.19
C PHE A 38 3.64 -1.18 4.56
N CYS A 39 3.50 -0.05 3.90
CA CYS A 39 2.32 0.79 4.07
C CYS A 39 1.53 0.91 2.76
N HIS A 40 2.10 1.58 1.75
CA HIS A 40 1.40 1.85 0.49
C HIS A 40 1.76 0.87 -0.63
N LEU A 41 2.87 0.15 -0.49
CA LEU A 41 3.41 -0.67 -1.58
C LEU A 41 3.78 -2.06 -1.08
N PHE A 42 2.99 -3.04 -1.50
CA PHE A 42 3.25 -4.45 -1.28
C PHE A 42 3.84 -5.04 -2.56
N PRO A 43 5.10 -5.51 -2.56
CA PRO A 43 5.83 -5.85 -3.78
C PRO A 43 5.34 -7.14 -4.45
N ALA A 44 4.61 -8.00 -3.74
CA ALA A 44 4.08 -9.28 -4.24
C ALA A 44 2.58 -9.43 -3.97
N THR A 45 1.93 -10.31 -4.71
CA THR A 45 0.56 -10.78 -4.44
C THR A 45 0.55 -11.83 -3.32
N GLY A 46 -0.63 -12.05 -2.72
CA GLY A 46 -0.83 -13.01 -1.62
C GLY A 46 -1.34 -12.34 -0.35
N ASP A 47 -1.07 -12.98 0.78
CA ASP A 47 -1.63 -12.58 2.08
C ASP A 47 -0.99 -11.28 2.56
N VAL A 48 -1.85 -10.30 2.82
CA VAL A 48 -1.47 -9.05 3.47
C VAL A 48 -2.32 -8.87 4.71
N ILE A 49 -1.67 -8.54 5.82
CA ILE A 49 -2.30 -8.26 7.11
C ILE A 49 -2.09 -6.78 7.40
N PHE A 50 -3.18 -6.05 7.59
CA PHE A 50 -3.16 -4.67 8.05
C PHE A 50 -3.46 -4.64 9.55
N THR A 51 -2.70 -3.86 10.30
CA THR A 51 -2.84 -3.70 11.75
C THR A 51 -2.79 -2.22 12.11
N PHE A 52 -3.72 -1.80 12.95
CA PHE A 52 -3.77 -0.47 13.52
C PHE A 52 -3.31 -0.50 14.97
N ASP A 53 -2.42 0.42 15.34
CA ASP A 53 -2.11 0.62 16.75
C ASP A 53 -3.23 1.48 17.37
N PRO A 54 -3.95 0.96 18.37
CA PRO A 54 -5.05 1.70 18.98
C PRO A 54 -4.53 2.92 19.75
N HIS A 55 -5.17 4.07 19.53
CA HIS A 55 -4.88 5.27 20.32
C HIS A 55 -5.42 5.12 21.74
N SER A 56 -4.78 5.81 22.71
CA SER A 56 -5.17 5.75 24.12
C SER A 56 -6.66 6.06 24.36
N ASP A 57 -7.19 7.09 23.69
CA ASP A 57 -8.62 7.46 23.74
C ASP A 57 -9.55 6.39 23.17
N MET A 58 -9.10 5.61 22.19
CA MET A 58 -9.91 4.51 21.63
C MET A 58 -10.00 3.34 22.61
N ILE A 59 -8.90 3.03 23.29
CA ILE A 59 -8.86 1.99 24.32
C ILE A 59 -9.74 2.40 25.50
N LEU A 60 -9.61 3.65 25.97
CA LEU A 60 -10.34 4.17 27.11
C LEU A 60 -11.86 4.18 26.87
N ASN A 61 -12.28 4.49 25.64
CA ASN A 61 -13.69 4.56 25.25
C ASN A 61 -14.20 3.27 24.58
N ASN A 62 -13.42 2.19 24.58
CA ASN A 62 -13.72 0.92 23.89
C ASN A 62 -14.19 1.11 22.42
N LYS A 63 -13.67 2.13 21.73
CA LYS A 63 -13.95 2.40 20.32
C LYS A 63 -13.05 1.53 19.46
N LYS A 64 -13.61 0.91 18.43
CA LYS A 64 -12.83 0.22 17.40
C LYS A 64 -13.19 0.70 16.01
N LEU A 65 -12.50 0.16 15.01
CA LEU A 65 -12.64 0.55 13.61
C LEU A 65 -13.52 -0.45 12.86
N ASN A 66 -14.24 0.07 11.87
CA ASN A 66 -14.79 -0.71 10.78
C ASN A 66 -13.84 -0.57 9.58
N LEU A 67 -13.37 -1.71 9.09
CA LEU A 67 -12.36 -1.81 8.04
C LEU A 67 -13.00 -2.47 6.82
N LYS A 68 -12.89 -1.82 5.66
CA LYS A 68 -13.34 -2.38 4.38
C LYS A 68 -12.20 -2.30 3.37
N LEU A 69 -11.82 -3.44 2.81
CA LEU A 69 -10.91 -3.49 1.67
C LEU A 69 -11.72 -3.42 0.40
N LEU A 70 -11.30 -2.56 -0.52
CA LEU A 70 -11.97 -2.22 -1.76
C LEU A 70 -11.01 -2.45 -2.94
N ALA A 71 -11.53 -3.03 -4.01
CA ALA A 71 -10.86 -3.13 -5.30
C ALA A 71 -11.50 -2.17 -6.30
N ALA A 72 -10.70 -1.75 -7.28
CA ALA A 72 -11.23 -1.06 -8.44
C ALA A 72 -11.94 -2.05 -9.38
N GLU A 73 -13.12 -1.69 -9.88
CA GLU A 73 -13.83 -2.52 -10.88
C GLU A 73 -13.11 -2.50 -12.23
N SER A 74 -12.49 -1.37 -12.57
CA SER A 74 -11.79 -1.16 -13.83
C SER A 74 -10.60 -0.22 -13.67
N TYR A 75 -9.52 -0.51 -14.40
CA TYR A 75 -8.38 0.41 -14.53
C TYR A 75 -8.77 1.73 -15.21
N TRP A 76 -9.83 1.73 -16.04
CA TRP A 76 -10.34 2.96 -16.66
C TRP A 76 -10.96 3.89 -15.62
N ASP A 77 -11.71 3.34 -14.67
CA ASP A 77 -12.34 4.15 -13.62
C ASP A 77 -11.27 4.77 -12.71
N VAL A 78 -10.19 4.05 -12.44
CA VAL A 78 -9.04 4.64 -11.71
C VAL A 78 -8.44 5.86 -12.43
N LEU A 79 -8.43 5.86 -13.77
CA LEU A 79 -7.84 6.95 -14.55
C LEU A 79 -8.80 8.12 -14.80
N PHE A 80 -10.10 7.85 -14.92
CA PHE A 80 -11.08 8.84 -15.40
C PHE A 80 -12.21 9.15 -14.41
N ASP A 81 -12.42 8.32 -13.38
CA ASP A 81 -13.47 8.49 -12.35
C ASP A 81 -12.99 7.96 -10.99
N PHE A 82 -11.87 8.52 -10.51
CA PHE A 82 -11.13 8.01 -9.35
C PHE A 82 -11.97 7.92 -8.08
N ASP A 83 -12.84 8.91 -7.85
CA ASP A 83 -13.69 8.97 -6.65
C ASP A 83 -14.62 7.76 -6.52
N ASN A 84 -15.03 7.23 -7.67
CA ASN A 84 -15.95 6.11 -7.84
C ASN A 84 -15.28 4.80 -8.23
N ALA A 85 -13.96 4.78 -8.42
CA ALA A 85 -13.26 3.59 -8.90
C ALA A 85 -13.36 2.41 -7.92
N PHE A 86 -13.35 2.69 -6.61
CA PHE A 86 -13.28 1.68 -5.54
C PHE A 86 -14.65 1.34 -4.95
N LYS A 87 -15.49 0.64 -5.72
CA LYS A 87 -16.84 0.23 -5.31
C LYS A 87 -16.93 -1.21 -4.80
N GLN A 88 -16.05 -2.08 -5.28
CA GLN A 88 -16.10 -3.50 -4.96
C GLN A 88 -15.48 -3.78 -3.59
N THR A 89 -16.28 -4.13 -2.59
CA THR A 89 -15.77 -4.63 -1.31
C THR A 89 -15.26 -6.06 -1.46
N ILE A 90 -13.98 -6.27 -1.15
CA ILE A 90 -13.30 -7.57 -1.24
C ILE A 90 -13.08 -8.24 0.12
N SER A 91 -13.10 -7.45 1.20
CA SER A 91 -13.05 -7.94 2.58
C SER A 91 -13.57 -6.88 3.54
N GLN A 92 -14.12 -7.30 4.67
CA GLN A 92 -14.61 -6.41 5.72
C GLN A 92 -14.32 -7.01 7.10
N ALA A 93 -13.97 -6.15 8.04
CA ALA A 93 -13.84 -6.48 9.45
C ALA A 93 -14.48 -5.36 10.28
N ASP A 94 -15.53 -5.71 11.01
CA ASP A 94 -16.22 -4.79 11.90
C ASP A 94 -15.67 -4.92 13.31
N ASN A 95 -15.59 -3.79 14.04
CA ASN A 95 -15.11 -3.77 15.42
C ASN A 95 -13.71 -4.43 15.57
N ALA A 96 -12.77 -4.06 14.71
CA ALA A 96 -11.44 -4.67 14.62
C ALA A 96 -10.33 -3.64 14.45
N PHE A 97 -9.12 -3.98 14.91
CA PHE A 97 -7.88 -3.24 14.61
C PHE A 97 -7.02 -3.94 13.57
N THR A 98 -7.45 -5.12 13.10
CA THR A 98 -6.69 -5.93 12.16
C THR A 98 -7.63 -6.46 11.09
N ILE A 99 -7.18 -6.44 9.84
CA ILE A 99 -7.85 -7.08 8.70
C ILE A 99 -6.81 -7.79 7.84
N SER A 100 -7.12 -8.99 7.39
CA SER A 100 -6.27 -9.78 6.50
C SER A 100 -7.01 -10.13 5.22
N HIS A 101 -6.31 -10.12 4.09
CA HIS A 101 -6.87 -10.55 2.83
C HIS A 101 -5.79 -11.14 1.92
N ILE A 102 -6.19 -12.13 1.12
CA ILE A 102 -5.35 -12.73 0.08
C ILE A 102 -5.61 -11.98 -1.21
N PHE A 103 -4.62 -11.23 -1.70
CA PHE A 103 -4.73 -10.49 -2.95
C PHE A 103 -4.23 -11.36 -4.10
N PRO A 104 -5.12 -11.93 -4.96
CA PRO A 104 -4.71 -12.89 -5.98
C PRO A 104 -4.02 -12.22 -7.17
N THR A 105 -4.34 -10.96 -7.45
CA THR A 105 -3.89 -10.21 -8.61
C THR A 105 -3.13 -8.96 -8.20
N PRO A 106 -2.17 -8.50 -9.02
CA PRO A 106 -1.56 -7.20 -8.81
C PRO A 106 -2.58 -6.10 -9.13
N GLY A 107 -2.59 -5.02 -8.35
CA GLY A 107 -3.55 -3.94 -8.54
C GLY A 107 -3.39 -2.78 -7.56
N LEU A 108 -4.17 -1.72 -7.81
CA LEU A 108 -4.40 -0.63 -6.87
C LEU A 108 -5.67 -0.94 -6.07
N TYR A 109 -5.57 -0.81 -4.77
CA TYR A 109 -6.61 -1.12 -3.80
C TYR A 109 -6.81 0.05 -2.85
N ALA A 110 -7.95 0.04 -2.17
CA ALA A 110 -8.24 1.01 -1.12
C ALA A 110 -8.70 0.30 0.15
N MET A 111 -8.39 0.87 1.30
CA MET A 111 -8.96 0.51 2.58
C MET A 111 -9.81 1.68 3.06
N GLN A 112 -11.11 1.48 3.17
CA GLN A 112 -11.98 2.42 3.86
C GLN A 112 -11.98 2.08 5.35
N ILE A 113 -11.70 3.10 6.14
CA ILE A 113 -11.56 3.02 7.59
C ILE A 113 -12.63 3.94 8.14
N SER A 114 -13.41 3.48 9.10
CA SER A 114 -14.34 4.34 9.81
C SER A 114 -14.40 4.02 11.29
N LEU A 115 -14.70 5.04 12.09
CA LEU A 115 -14.97 4.86 13.51
C LEU A 115 -16.35 4.23 13.69
N GLN A 116 -16.46 3.33 14.66
CA GLN A 116 -17.77 2.91 15.16
C GLN A 116 -18.45 4.11 15.82
N SER A 117 -19.62 4.48 15.30
CA SER A 117 -20.46 5.58 15.77
C SER A 117 -21.88 5.06 15.95
N ASP A 118 -22.45 5.24 17.14
CA ASP A 118 -23.86 4.98 17.41
C ASP A 118 -24.77 6.16 17.00
N GLU A 119 -24.18 7.25 16.51
CA GLU A 119 -24.92 8.42 16.04
C GLU A 119 -25.43 8.21 14.60
N LEU A 120 -26.71 8.54 14.38
CA LEU A 120 -27.44 8.36 13.12
C LEU A 120 -26.89 9.20 11.95
N GLU A 121 -26.01 10.17 12.20
CA GLU A 121 -25.40 11.00 11.17
C GLU A 121 -23.92 10.65 10.98
N PRO A 122 -23.49 10.26 9.76
CA PRO A 122 -22.08 10.10 9.47
C PRO A 122 -21.41 11.48 9.51
N SER A 123 -20.75 11.81 10.61
CA SER A 123 -19.83 12.95 10.66
C SER A 123 -18.81 12.80 9.54
N ILE A 124 -18.61 13.87 8.77
CA ILE A 124 -17.76 13.94 7.57
C ILE A 124 -16.30 13.53 7.89
N ASN A 125 -15.90 13.57 9.16
CA ASN A 125 -14.55 13.21 9.62
C ASN A 125 -14.43 11.78 10.20
N ASN A 126 -15.50 10.98 10.20
CA ASN A 126 -15.49 9.64 10.80
C ASN A 126 -15.02 8.54 9.85
N SER A 127 -14.74 8.84 8.58
CA SER A 127 -14.20 7.88 7.62
C SER A 127 -13.04 8.45 6.81
N GLN A 128 -12.02 7.63 6.57
CA GLN A 128 -10.91 7.95 5.67
C GLN A 128 -10.67 6.76 4.72
N ARG A 129 -10.27 7.08 3.49
CA ARG A 129 -9.82 6.10 2.50
C ARG A 129 -8.29 6.11 2.43
N PHE A 130 -7.68 4.94 2.56
CA PHE A 130 -6.24 4.71 2.48
C PHE A 130 -5.92 3.89 1.23
N LEU A 131 -5.07 4.39 0.35
CA LEU A 131 -4.76 3.75 -0.95
C LEU A 131 -3.45 2.98 -0.88
N PHE A 132 -3.40 1.81 -1.50
CA PHE A 132 -2.20 0.98 -1.55
C PHE A 132 -2.16 0.11 -2.80
N ILE A 133 -0.95 -0.31 -3.17
CA ILE A 133 -0.65 -1.08 -4.37
C ILE A 133 -0.13 -2.46 -3.94
N VAL A 134 -0.59 -3.51 -4.60
CA VAL A 134 -0.14 -4.88 -4.36
C VAL A 134 0.40 -5.50 -5.64
N GLY A 135 1.49 -6.27 -5.54
CA GLY A 135 2.03 -7.08 -6.63
C GLY A 135 2.87 -6.32 -7.67
N PHE A 136 3.27 -5.09 -7.38
CA PHE A 136 4.14 -4.31 -8.27
C PHE A 136 5.57 -4.22 -7.72
N PRO A 137 6.56 -4.90 -8.34
CA PRO A 137 7.95 -4.87 -7.89
C PRO A 137 8.65 -3.60 -8.41
N ILE A 138 8.27 -2.43 -7.90
CA ILE A 138 8.76 -1.10 -8.37
C ILE A 138 10.30 -1.05 -8.43
N ILE A 139 10.98 -1.59 -7.41
CA ILE A 139 12.44 -1.62 -7.37
C ILE A 139 13.03 -2.37 -8.57
N LYS A 140 12.46 -3.51 -8.94
CA LYS A 140 12.93 -4.29 -10.11
C LYS A 140 12.71 -3.52 -11.41
N ILE A 141 11.57 -2.83 -11.52
CA ILE A 141 11.26 -1.98 -12.69
C ILE A 141 12.27 -0.84 -12.80
N LEU A 142 12.53 -0.13 -11.69
CA LEU A 142 13.49 0.99 -11.66
C LEU A 142 14.91 0.53 -12.04
N VAL A 143 15.35 -0.62 -11.54
CA VAL A 143 16.65 -1.20 -11.90
C VAL A 143 16.72 -1.51 -13.40
N LEU A 144 15.65 -2.08 -13.97
CA LEU A 144 15.60 -2.41 -15.40
C LEU A 144 15.62 -1.14 -16.27
N VAL A 145 14.86 -0.12 -15.89
CA VAL A 145 14.84 1.18 -16.59
C VAL A 145 16.21 1.85 -16.51
N GLY A 146 16.83 1.89 -15.32
CA GLY A 146 18.16 2.45 -15.13
C GLY A 146 19.23 1.73 -15.95
N PHE A 147 19.20 0.39 -15.96
CA PHE A 147 20.11 -0.41 -16.77
C PHE A 147 19.89 -0.17 -18.28
N GLY A 148 18.64 -0.09 -18.73
CA GLY A 148 18.31 0.24 -20.11
C GLY A 148 18.87 1.60 -20.54
N PHE A 149 18.77 2.61 -19.67
CA PHE A 149 19.34 3.94 -19.94
C PHE A 149 20.86 3.90 -20.09
N LEU A 150 21.56 3.15 -19.23
CA LEU A 150 23.01 2.97 -19.34
C LEU A 150 23.42 2.29 -20.65
N LEU A 151 22.66 1.30 -21.11
CA LEU A 151 22.90 0.65 -22.40
C LEU A 151 22.76 1.62 -23.58
N VAL A 152 21.75 2.50 -23.54
CA VAL A 152 21.56 3.52 -24.58
C VAL A 152 22.74 4.49 -24.60
N ILE A 153 23.19 4.98 -23.44
CA ILE A 153 24.36 5.85 -23.35
C ILE A 153 25.60 5.14 -23.90
N ALA A 154 25.85 3.90 -23.46
CA ALA A 154 26.99 3.12 -23.93
C ALA A 154 26.96 2.93 -25.46
N PHE A 155 25.79 2.63 -26.03
CA PHE A 155 25.61 2.48 -27.46
C PHE A 155 25.91 3.76 -28.24
N VAL A 156 25.42 4.91 -27.76
CA VAL A 156 25.68 6.22 -28.39
C VAL A 156 27.17 6.55 -28.34
N LEU A 157 27.83 6.38 -27.19
CA LEU A 157 29.27 6.60 -27.04
C LEU A 157 30.07 5.69 -27.96
N PHE A 158 29.69 4.41 -28.07
CA PHE A 158 30.38 3.45 -28.95
C PHE A 158 30.26 3.84 -30.42
N LYS A 159 29.09 4.34 -30.85
CA LYS A 159 28.91 4.87 -32.21
C LYS A 159 29.76 6.12 -32.47
N GLN A 160 29.83 7.05 -31.52
CA GLN A 160 30.66 8.25 -31.67
C GLN A 160 32.15 7.92 -31.76
N LEU A 161 32.64 6.99 -30.92
CA LEU A 161 34.02 6.52 -30.98
C LEU A 161 34.34 5.88 -32.33
N ARG A 162 33.46 5.02 -32.85
CA ARG A 162 33.68 4.37 -34.17
C ARG A 162 33.65 5.37 -35.33
N ALA A 163 32.76 6.38 -35.28
CA ALA A 163 32.72 7.44 -36.27
C ALA A 163 34.00 8.31 -36.24
N GLY A 164 34.52 8.63 -35.04
CA GLY A 164 35.77 9.38 -34.89
C GLY A 164 37.02 8.61 -35.32
N ILE A 165 37.03 7.27 -35.18
CA ILE A 165 38.13 6.43 -35.67
C ILE A 165 38.11 6.32 -37.21
N ASN A 166 36.94 6.25 -37.83
CA ASN A 166 36.81 6.15 -39.30
C ASN A 166 37.06 7.47 -40.05
N GLN A 167 37.19 8.60 -39.35
CA GLN A 167 37.53 9.91 -39.92
C GLN A 167 39.04 10.23 -39.87
N LYS A 168 39.87 9.30 -39.40
CA LYS A 168 41.33 9.38 -39.38
C LYS A 168 41.93 8.50 -40.46
#